data_AF-A0A074X307-F1
#
_entry.id   AF-A0A074X307-F1
#
_cell.length_a   1.000
_cell.length_b   1.000
_cell.length_c   1.000
_cell.angle_alpha   90.00
_cell.angle_beta   90.00
_cell.angle_gamma   90.00
#
_symmetry.space_group_name_H-M   'P 1'
#
loop_
_entity.id
_entity.type
_entity.pdbx_description
1 polymer ?
#
loop_
_entity_poly.entity_id
_entity_poly.type
_entity_poly.pdbx_seq_one_letter_code
_entity_poly.pdbx_strand_id
1 'polypeptide(L)'
;MHIHAGDFVLLGDNLGSALFRRWFRLYLPIIVTTLGIVLLWHVFGISANLHPQRTLGAELWVWYNEFKSFTWILNSSPPVWFTYNPHTWTIPLEFKGSLVVYVTLTALSRCTRAARLCCEIALIFYFIWIVDGLYFALFAGGLLLCDLDLLAAKDELPTWMTRHLKPHYSIIFYVLFITSLYLGGVPSYSRELADLRSSPGWQILSYLKPDAAFDYKWFYQFWAAVFLVASVPRISWLKNFFETRFCQYLGRISYMFYLVHGPIMSTLGDRLYAAVGMQRTNHAIVVPHWIGRFPIPSIGPLGLELNFLLPHLILLPFTLWIGEVLTVLVDDPCVRLAAWLRKLTMPAAVTEGPILQQFEVRDDAVVISED
;
A
#
# COMPACT_ATOMS: atom_id res chain seq x y z
N MET A 1 12.05 16.17 -0.39
CA MET A 1 12.64 17.31 -1.13
C MET A 1 12.56 18.62 -0.35
N HIS A 2 11.37 19.13 0.01
CA HIS A 2 11.22 20.43 0.69
C HIS A 2 11.90 20.55 2.06
N ILE A 3 11.89 19.50 2.89
CA ILE A 3 12.60 19.48 4.18
C ILE A 3 14.10 19.75 4.00
N HIS A 4 14.73 19.16 2.98
CA HIS A 4 16.14 19.38 2.68
C HIS A 4 16.42 20.75 2.07
N ALA A 5 15.41 21.39 1.48
CA ALA A 5 15.49 22.74 0.92
C ALA A 5 15.16 23.84 1.96
N GLY A 6 14.66 23.48 3.15
CA GLY A 6 14.23 24.42 4.18
C GLY A 6 12.90 25.13 3.89
N ASP A 7 12.15 24.69 2.87
CA ASP A 7 10.86 25.30 2.49
C ASP A 7 9.72 24.66 3.31
N PHE A 8 9.52 25.20 4.52
CA PHE A 8 8.53 24.68 5.47
C PHE A 8 7.08 25.05 5.14
N VAL A 9 6.87 26.15 4.42
CA VAL A 9 5.54 26.59 4.02
C VAL A 9 5.00 25.63 2.97
N LEU A 10 5.77 25.40 1.90
CA LEU A 10 5.39 24.47 0.84
C LEU A 10 5.31 23.02 1.35
N LEU A 11 6.14 22.66 2.32
CA LEU A 11 6.04 21.36 3.01
C LEU A 11 4.70 21.20 3.71
N GLY A 12 4.28 22.19 4.50
CA GLY A 12 3.00 22.16 5.21
C GLY A 12 1.82 22.05 4.25
N ASP A 13 1.83 22.83 3.17
CA ASP A 13 0.80 22.81 2.13
C ASP A 13 0.70 21.44 1.46
N ASN A 14 1.85 20.84 1.14
CA ASN A 14 1.94 19.53 0.51
C ASN A 14 1.52 18.39 1.44
N LEU A 15 1.90 18.44 2.72
CA LEU A 15 1.49 17.46 3.72
C LEU A 15 -0.01 17.51 3.96
N GLY A 16 -0.59 18.71 4.14
CA GLY A 16 -2.04 18.86 4.23
C GLY A 16 -2.75 18.36 2.97
N SER A 17 -2.13 18.55 1.79
CA SER A 17 -2.59 18.05 0.50
C SER A 17 -2.68 16.55 0.43
N ALA A 18 -1.58 15.90 0.82
CA ALA A 18 -1.46 14.47 0.80
C ALA A 18 -2.47 13.86 1.79
N LEU A 19 -2.49 14.36 3.03
CA LEU A 19 -3.36 13.85 4.08
C LEU A 19 -4.84 13.95 3.71
N PHE A 20 -5.32 15.12 3.26
CA PHE A 20 -6.72 15.31 2.89
C PHE A 20 -7.15 14.34 1.79
N ARG A 21 -6.37 14.23 0.72
CA ARG A 21 -6.72 13.36 -0.41
C ARG A 21 -6.59 11.88 -0.09
N ARG A 22 -5.70 11.48 0.83
CA ARG A 22 -5.37 10.08 1.12
C ARG A 22 -6.61 9.31 1.60
N TRP A 23 -7.41 9.91 2.47
CA TRP A 23 -8.63 9.27 2.97
C TRP A 23 -9.59 8.94 1.82
N PHE A 24 -9.92 9.92 0.98
CA PHE A 24 -10.82 9.72 -0.16
C PHE A 24 -10.29 8.70 -1.16
N ARG A 25 -9.00 8.75 -1.50
CA ARG A 25 -8.39 7.80 -2.44
C ARG A 25 -8.43 6.36 -1.96
N LEU A 26 -8.27 6.13 -0.65
CA LEU A 26 -8.28 4.79 -0.07
C LEU A 26 -9.70 4.26 0.20
N TYR A 27 -10.65 5.11 0.57
CA TYR A 27 -11.96 4.63 1.03
C TYR A 27 -13.06 4.76 -0.02
N LEU A 28 -13.03 5.74 -0.93
CA LEU A 28 -14.08 5.88 -1.95
C LEU A 28 -14.16 4.66 -2.88
N PRO A 29 -13.05 4.11 -3.40
CA PRO A 29 -13.15 2.94 -4.26
C PRO A 29 -13.61 1.68 -3.51
N ILE A 30 -13.30 1.57 -2.22
CA ILE A 30 -13.84 0.50 -1.35
C ILE A 30 -15.35 0.62 -1.24
N ILE A 31 -15.88 1.83 -1.05
CA ILE A 31 -17.34 2.06 -1.03
C ILE A 31 -17.96 1.57 -2.33
N VAL A 32 -17.43 1.99 -3.48
CA VAL A 32 -17.99 1.63 -4.79
C VAL A 32 -17.94 0.11 -5.03
N THR A 33 -16.79 -0.51 -4.78
CA THR A 33 -16.61 -1.95 -5.00
C THR A 33 -17.47 -2.80 -4.07
N THR A 34 -17.58 -2.43 -2.79
CA THR A 34 -18.35 -3.21 -1.81
C THR A 34 -19.85 -3.01 -1.95
N LEU A 35 -20.31 -1.81 -2.31
CA LEU A 35 -21.71 -1.60 -2.72
C LEU A 35 -22.03 -2.36 -4.02
N GLY A 36 -21.06 -2.46 -4.94
CA GLY A 36 -21.17 -3.33 -6.12
C GLY A 36 -21.46 -4.79 -5.76
N ILE A 37 -20.81 -5.32 -4.71
CA ILE A 37 -21.04 -6.69 -4.21
C ILE A 37 -22.44 -6.83 -3.60
N VAL A 38 -22.88 -5.85 -2.81
CA VAL A 38 -24.24 -5.79 -2.25
C VAL A 38 -25.30 -5.84 -3.36
N LEU A 39 -25.10 -5.03 -4.41
CA LEU A 39 -26.00 -5.00 -5.56
C LEU A 39 -25.95 -6.30 -6.37
N LEU A 40 -24.76 -6.89 -6.54
CA LEU A 40 -24.59 -8.16 -7.26
C LEU A 40 -25.45 -9.27 -6.63
N TRP A 41 -25.51 -9.32 -5.30
CA TRP A 41 -26.39 -10.23 -4.59
C TRP A 41 -27.87 -9.90 -4.78
N HIS A 42 -28.30 -8.67 -4.45
CA HIS A 42 -29.73 -8.33 -4.43
C HIS A 42 -30.38 -8.26 -5.81
N VAL A 43 -29.60 -8.01 -6.88
CA VAL A 43 -30.09 -7.90 -8.25
C VAL A 43 -29.96 -9.22 -9.01
N PHE A 44 -28.82 -9.91 -8.88
CA PHE A 44 -28.51 -11.10 -9.69
C PHE A 44 -28.53 -12.42 -8.91
N GLY A 45 -28.68 -12.38 -7.58
CA GLY A 45 -28.68 -13.58 -6.73
C GLY A 45 -27.34 -14.30 -6.64
N ILE A 46 -26.24 -13.64 -7.04
CA ILE A 46 -24.90 -14.23 -7.01
C ILE A 46 -24.30 -13.99 -5.62
N SER A 47 -24.28 -15.03 -4.78
CA SER A 47 -23.60 -14.96 -3.47
C SER A 47 -22.09 -15.07 -3.65
N ALA A 48 -21.35 -14.15 -3.00
CA ALA A 48 -19.90 -14.13 -2.89
C ALA A 48 -19.42 -14.77 -1.57
N ASN A 49 -20.00 -15.91 -1.18
CA ASN A 49 -19.83 -16.58 0.13
C ASN A 49 -20.22 -15.73 1.34
N LEU A 50 -21.13 -14.78 1.15
CA LEU A 50 -21.65 -13.96 2.23
C LEU A 50 -22.94 -14.58 2.79
N HIS A 51 -23.29 -14.21 4.02
CA HIS A 51 -24.60 -14.46 4.61
C HIS A 51 -25.44 -13.17 4.56
N PRO A 52 -26.05 -12.85 3.40
CA PRO A 52 -26.72 -11.59 3.19
C PRO A 52 -28.04 -11.51 3.95
N GLN A 53 -28.42 -10.29 4.29
CA GLN A 53 -29.70 -9.93 4.88
C GLN A 53 -30.84 -10.07 3.88
N ARG A 54 -32.06 -10.18 4.42
CA ARG A 54 -33.28 -10.39 3.63
C ARG A 54 -33.66 -9.19 2.76
N THR A 55 -33.29 -7.97 3.16
CA THR A 55 -33.67 -6.74 2.48
C THR A 55 -32.46 -5.86 2.23
N LEU A 56 -32.47 -5.13 1.10
CA LEU A 56 -31.40 -4.21 0.73
C LEU A 56 -31.18 -3.13 1.81
N GLY A 57 -32.25 -2.61 2.40
CA GLY A 57 -32.14 -1.60 3.47
C GLY A 57 -31.45 -2.13 4.72
N ALA A 58 -31.75 -3.37 5.14
CA ALA A 58 -31.06 -4.00 6.26
C ALA A 58 -29.59 -4.27 5.93
N GLU A 59 -29.30 -4.72 4.70
CA GLU A 59 -27.93 -4.95 4.23
C GLU A 59 -27.11 -3.64 4.25
N LEU A 60 -27.66 -2.55 3.72
CA LEU A 60 -27.01 -1.24 3.73
C LEU A 60 -26.78 -0.70 5.15
N TRP A 61 -27.66 -1.01 6.10
CA TRP A 61 -27.48 -0.62 7.49
C TRP A 61 -26.34 -1.41 8.16
N VAL A 62 -26.25 -2.72 7.92
CA VAL A 62 -25.13 -3.56 8.40
C VAL A 62 -23.83 -3.08 7.76
N TRP A 63 -23.82 -2.90 6.45
CA TRP A 63 -22.69 -2.33 5.69
C TRP A 63 -22.21 -1.01 6.28
N TYR A 64 -23.12 -0.07 6.57
CA TYR A 64 -22.78 1.22 7.18
C TYR A 64 -22.15 1.07 8.58
N ASN A 65 -22.71 0.17 9.42
CA ASN A 65 -22.20 -0.07 10.77
C ASN A 65 -20.82 -0.73 10.79
N GLU A 66 -20.54 -1.60 9.83
CA GLU A 66 -19.19 -2.15 9.64
C GLU A 66 -18.26 -1.08 9.07
N PHE A 67 -18.68 -0.34 8.04
CA PHE A 67 -17.85 0.65 7.35
C PHE A 67 -17.42 1.80 8.27
N LYS A 68 -18.31 2.32 9.14
CA LYS A 68 -17.94 3.33 10.15
C LYS A 68 -16.87 2.80 11.13
N SER A 69 -16.96 1.53 11.50
CA SER A 69 -16.02 0.89 12.43
C SER A 69 -14.68 0.59 11.75
N PHE A 70 -14.74 0.23 10.47
CA PHE A 70 -13.60 -0.01 9.59
C PHE A 70 -12.78 1.27 9.33
N THR A 71 -13.45 2.40 9.16
CA THR A 71 -12.83 3.72 8.94
C THR A 71 -12.35 4.39 10.22
N TRP A 72 -12.71 3.87 11.40
CA TRP A 72 -12.33 4.44 12.69
C TRP A 72 -10.84 4.23 13.01
N ILE A 73 -10.07 5.32 12.97
CA ILE A 73 -8.61 5.32 13.06
C ILE A 73 -8.13 4.91 14.47
N LEU A 74 -8.83 5.36 15.51
CA LEU A 74 -8.42 5.14 16.90
C LEU A 74 -8.94 3.80 17.46
N ASN A 75 -9.41 2.90 16.61
CA ASN A 75 -9.77 1.56 17.06
C ASN A 75 -8.50 0.82 17.53
N SER A 76 -8.51 0.37 18.78
CA SER A 76 -7.40 -0.30 19.47
C SER A 76 -7.32 -1.81 19.22
N SER A 77 -8.32 -2.40 18.54
CA SER A 77 -8.45 -3.84 18.37
C SER A 77 -7.92 -4.38 17.03
N PRO A 78 -7.55 -5.69 16.96
CA PRO A 78 -6.95 -6.39 15.80
C PRO A 78 -7.82 -6.30 14.52
N PRO A 79 -7.32 -6.74 13.34
CA PRO A 79 -7.78 -6.28 12.04
C PRO A 79 -9.30 -6.19 11.93
N VAL A 80 -9.80 -5.00 11.60
CA VAL A 80 -11.23 -4.83 11.33
C VAL A 80 -11.51 -5.48 9.98
N TRP A 81 -11.99 -6.72 10.04
CA TRP A 81 -12.44 -7.43 8.86
C TRP A 81 -13.73 -6.77 8.37
N PHE A 82 -13.76 -6.43 7.10
CA PHE A 82 -14.97 -5.93 6.46
C PHE A 82 -15.66 -7.09 5.77
N THR A 83 -16.88 -7.44 6.19
CA THR A 83 -17.55 -8.67 5.74
C THR A 83 -17.69 -8.71 4.23
N TYR A 84 -18.01 -7.58 3.62
CA TYR A 84 -18.20 -7.42 2.18
C TYR A 84 -16.94 -7.62 1.36
N ASN A 85 -15.77 -7.36 1.94
CA ASN A 85 -14.49 -7.62 1.30
C ASN A 85 -13.40 -7.82 2.38
N PRO A 86 -13.23 -9.05 2.89
CA PRO A 86 -12.30 -9.30 3.99
C PRO A 86 -10.86 -8.96 3.64
N HIS A 87 -10.51 -9.01 2.35
CA HIS A 87 -9.16 -8.72 1.90
C HIS A 87 -8.73 -7.29 2.18
N THR A 88 -9.67 -6.33 2.32
CA THR A 88 -9.38 -4.90 2.55
C THR A 88 -8.87 -4.57 3.96
N TRP A 89 -8.64 -5.56 4.81
CA TRP A 89 -8.19 -5.40 6.20
C TRP A 89 -6.87 -4.59 6.33
N THR A 90 -6.02 -4.55 5.30
CA THR A 90 -4.78 -3.76 5.31
C THR A 90 -5.02 -2.27 5.13
N ILE A 91 -6.14 -1.85 4.52
CA ILE A 91 -6.37 -0.45 4.16
C ILE A 91 -6.45 0.49 5.38
N PRO A 92 -7.14 0.14 6.48
CA PRO A 92 -7.10 0.95 7.70
C PRO A 92 -5.68 1.07 8.25
N LEU A 93 -4.88 0.00 8.16
CA LEU A 93 -3.47 0.01 8.58
C LEU A 93 -2.63 0.91 7.67
N GLU A 94 -2.87 0.90 6.35
CA GLU A 94 -2.19 1.79 5.41
C GLU A 94 -2.48 3.26 5.69
N PHE A 95 -3.72 3.58 6.05
CA PHE A 95 -4.08 4.93 6.43
C PHE A 95 -3.40 5.34 7.74
N LYS A 96 -3.44 4.50 8.78
CA LYS A 96 -2.75 4.75 10.06
C LYS A 96 -1.23 4.90 9.86
N GLY A 97 -0.62 4.04 9.05
CA GLY A 97 0.80 4.13 8.70
C GLY A 97 1.16 5.40 7.94
N SER A 98 0.29 5.85 7.02
CA SER A 98 0.45 7.13 6.34
C SER A 98 0.44 8.31 7.32
N LEU A 99 -0.42 8.27 8.36
CA LEU A 99 -0.44 9.28 9.43
C LEU A 99 0.87 9.32 10.20
N VAL A 100 1.45 8.16 10.55
CA VAL A 100 2.77 8.09 11.20
C VAL A 100 3.82 8.83 10.36
N VAL A 101 3.86 8.59 9.04
CA VAL A 101 4.79 9.29 8.15
C VAL A 101 4.55 10.81 8.16
N TYR A 102 3.31 11.27 8.03
CA TYR A 102 3.01 12.71 8.00
C TYR A 102 3.33 13.40 9.32
N VAL A 103 3.02 12.77 10.45
CA VAL A 103 3.32 13.28 11.79
C VAL A 103 4.83 13.34 12.00
N THR A 104 5.55 12.27 11.68
CA THR A 104 7.01 12.22 11.81
C THR A 104 7.69 13.27 10.92
N LEU A 105 7.27 13.42 9.66
CA LEU A 105 7.78 14.46 8.76
C LEU A 105 7.54 15.87 9.30
N THR A 106 6.37 16.12 9.87
CA THR A 106 6.04 17.43 10.46
C THR A 106 6.88 17.69 11.70
N ALA A 107 6.95 16.72 12.62
CA ALA A 107 7.68 16.82 13.88
C ALA A 107 9.18 17.00 13.67
N LEU A 108 9.76 16.29 12.71
CA LEU A 108 11.20 16.31 12.43
C LEU A 108 11.59 17.33 11.34
N SER A 109 10.65 18.10 10.80
CA SER A 109 10.89 19.04 9.70
C SER A 109 12.02 20.03 10.00
N ARG A 110 12.06 20.56 11.23
CA ARG A 110 13.05 21.55 11.68
C ARG A 110 14.27 20.94 12.37
N CYS A 111 14.32 19.62 12.51
CA CYS A 111 15.47 18.95 13.12
C CYS A 111 16.68 18.96 12.17
N THR A 112 17.88 18.89 12.75
CA THR A 112 19.08 18.66 11.96
C THR A 112 18.99 17.31 11.25
N ARG A 113 19.69 17.14 10.13
CA ARG A 113 19.67 15.90 9.34
C ARG A 113 20.04 14.67 10.18
N ALA A 114 21.10 14.79 10.99
CA ALA A 114 21.55 13.71 11.87
C ALA A 114 20.51 13.37 12.95
N ALA A 115 19.88 14.39 13.55
CA ALA A 115 18.81 14.18 14.53
C ALA A 115 17.61 13.49 13.88
N ARG A 116 17.21 13.92 12.67
CA ARG A 116 16.10 13.31 11.93
C ARG A 116 16.34 11.82 11.65
N LEU A 117 17.48 11.47 11.06
CA LEU A 117 17.83 10.06 10.80
C LEU A 117 17.89 9.23 12.09
N CYS A 118 18.45 9.80 13.17
CA CYS A 118 18.49 9.14 14.47
C CYS A 118 17.08 8.91 15.04
N CYS A 119 16.18 9.90 14.96
CA CYS A 119 14.80 9.79 15.38
C CYS A 119 14.02 8.76 14.54
N GLU A 120 14.23 8.71 13.23
CA GLU A 120 13.62 7.69 12.36
C GLU A 120 14.07 6.27 12.74
N ILE A 121 15.37 6.07 12.98
CA ILE A 121 15.91 4.78 13.45
C ILE A 121 15.35 4.44 14.85
N ALA A 122 15.30 5.41 15.76
CA ALA A 122 14.74 5.21 17.10
C ALA A 122 13.25 4.85 17.05
N LEU A 123 12.50 5.45 16.12
CA LEU A 123 11.08 5.14 15.91
C LEU A 123 10.89 3.72 15.36
N ILE A 124 11.71 3.31 14.39
CA ILE A 124 11.73 1.92 13.89
C ILE A 124 12.06 0.95 15.03
N PHE A 125 13.08 1.25 15.83
CA PHE A 125 13.46 0.42 16.98
C PHE A 125 12.31 0.31 17.99
N TYR A 126 11.67 1.42 18.33
CA TYR A 126 10.51 1.45 19.23
C TYR A 126 9.37 0.54 18.73
N PHE A 127 9.00 0.64 17.46
CA PHE A 127 7.92 -0.17 16.87
C PHE A 127 8.23 -1.65 16.70
N ILE A 128 9.50 -2.06 16.76
CA ILE A 128 9.91 -3.46 16.61
C ILE A 128 10.15 -4.11 17.97
N TRP A 129 10.86 -3.40 18.86
CA TRP A 129 11.42 -3.98 20.08
C TRP A 129 10.67 -3.61 21.35
N ILE A 130 9.93 -2.49 21.35
CA ILE A 130 9.27 -1.97 22.56
C ILE A 130 7.76 -2.18 22.49
N VAL A 131 7.15 -1.98 21.32
CA VAL A 131 5.71 -2.14 21.10
C VAL A 131 5.48 -3.09 19.92
N ASP A 132 4.33 -3.75 19.85
CA ASP A 132 3.88 -4.51 18.68
C ASP A 132 3.45 -3.58 17.53
N GLY A 133 4.39 -2.81 17.00
CA GLY A 133 4.16 -1.76 16.01
C GLY A 133 4.68 -2.11 14.62
N LEU A 134 4.84 -3.40 14.28
CA LEU A 134 5.56 -3.84 13.07
C LEU A 134 5.01 -3.25 11.77
N TYR A 135 3.68 -3.06 11.68
CA TYR A 135 3.07 -2.36 10.55
C TYR A 135 3.55 -0.91 10.44
N PHE A 136 3.65 -0.18 11.55
CA PHE A 136 4.17 1.19 11.59
C PHE A 136 5.68 1.23 11.33
N ALA A 137 6.42 0.21 11.77
CA ALA A 137 7.83 0.06 11.45
C ALA A 137 8.06 0.01 9.93
N LEU A 138 7.22 -0.70 9.16
CA LEU A 138 7.31 -0.74 7.69
C LEU A 138 7.23 0.67 7.06
N PHE A 139 6.30 1.51 7.53
CA PHE A 139 6.14 2.89 7.06
C PHE A 139 7.33 3.76 7.47
N ALA A 140 7.81 3.63 8.72
CA ALA A 140 9.00 4.35 9.19
C ALA A 140 10.28 3.90 8.45
N GLY A 141 10.40 2.61 8.12
CA GLY A 141 11.48 2.06 7.31
C GLY A 141 11.47 2.61 5.89
N GLY A 142 10.29 2.70 5.26
CA GLY A 142 10.13 3.35 3.95
C GLY A 142 10.47 4.84 3.98
N LEU A 143 10.12 5.55 5.06
CA LEU A 143 10.51 6.94 5.28
C LEU A 143 12.05 7.08 5.36
N LEU A 144 12.71 6.25 6.16
CA LEU A 144 14.17 6.24 6.30
C LEU A 144 14.87 5.94 4.97
N LEU A 145 14.39 4.93 4.22
CA LEU A 145 14.94 4.61 2.90
C LEU A 145 14.82 5.80 1.93
N CYS A 146 13.65 6.48 1.94
CA CYS A 146 13.43 7.66 1.12
C CYS A 146 14.38 8.81 1.51
N ASP A 147 14.61 9.06 2.80
CA ASP A 147 15.53 10.12 3.23
C ASP A 147 16.97 9.81 2.83
N LEU A 148 17.40 8.55 2.98
CA LEU A 148 18.71 8.08 2.52
C LEU A 148 18.87 8.18 1.00
N ASP A 149 17.84 7.84 0.22
CA ASP A 149 17.88 7.97 -1.24
C ASP A 149 17.96 9.42 -1.71
N LEU A 150 17.23 10.33 -1.06
CA LEU A 150 17.33 11.76 -1.34
C LEU A 150 18.71 12.34 -0.99
N LEU A 151 19.35 11.84 0.07
CA LEU A 151 20.71 12.22 0.43
C LEU A 151 21.74 11.63 -0.54
N ALA A 152 21.56 10.37 -0.94
CA ALA A 152 22.41 9.70 -1.94
C ALA A 152 22.39 10.42 -3.28
N ALA A 153 21.21 10.87 -3.73
CA ALA A 153 21.07 11.63 -4.98
C ALA A 153 21.80 12.99 -4.97
N LYS A 154 22.13 13.51 -3.79
CA LYS A 154 22.88 14.77 -3.60
C LYS A 154 24.35 14.55 -3.21
N ASP A 155 24.81 13.30 -3.14
CA ASP A 155 26.11 12.92 -2.57
C ASP A 155 26.31 13.41 -1.10
N GLU A 156 25.23 13.59 -0.36
CA GLU A 156 25.22 14.07 1.03
C GLU A 156 25.01 12.95 2.05
N LEU A 157 25.37 11.71 1.71
CA LEU A 157 25.26 10.57 2.65
C LEU A 157 26.18 10.74 3.86
N PRO A 158 25.81 10.16 5.02
CA PRO A 158 26.68 10.14 6.18
C PRO A 158 28.08 9.61 5.84
N THR A 159 29.12 10.27 6.35
CA THR A 159 30.52 9.99 5.99
C THR A 159 30.94 8.54 6.22
N TRP A 160 30.43 7.91 7.28
CA TRP A 160 30.68 6.49 7.57
C TRP A 160 30.13 5.57 6.47
N MET A 161 28.97 5.89 5.90
CA MET A 161 28.33 5.09 4.86
C MET A 161 29.11 5.20 3.55
N THR A 162 29.51 6.41 3.18
CA THR A 162 30.32 6.66 1.99
C THR A 162 31.71 6.01 2.10
N ARG A 163 32.32 6.03 3.29
CA ARG A 163 33.66 5.45 3.51
C ARG A 163 33.65 3.92 3.56
N HIS A 164 32.67 3.30 4.22
CA HIS A 164 32.69 1.87 4.50
C HIS A 164 31.76 1.04 3.60
N LEU A 165 30.60 1.57 3.18
CA LEU A 165 29.63 0.81 2.38
C LEU A 165 29.82 0.99 0.87
N LYS A 166 30.20 2.20 0.42
CA LYS A 166 30.38 2.49 -1.02
C LYS A 166 31.32 1.52 -1.74
N PRO A 167 32.48 1.08 -1.16
CA PRO A 167 33.36 0.12 -1.82
C PRO A 167 32.72 -1.25 -2.08
N HIS A 168 31.75 -1.66 -1.24
CA HIS A 168 31.11 -2.98 -1.30
C HIS A 168 29.65 -2.89 -1.78
N TYR A 169 29.26 -1.77 -2.39
CA TYR A 169 27.88 -1.44 -2.77
C TYR A 169 27.15 -2.62 -3.44
N SER A 170 27.73 -3.17 -4.51
CA SER A 170 27.10 -4.26 -5.27
C SER A 170 26.86 -5.50 -4.41
N ILE A 171 27.87 -5.92 -3.64
CA ILE A 171 27.79 -7.12 -2.80
C ILE A 171 26.72 -6.93 -1.73
N ILE A 172 26.69 -5.76 -1.08
CA ILE A 172 25.71 -5.44 -0.04
C ILE A 172 24.29 -5.58 -0.58
N PHE A 173 23.98 -5.00 -1.74
CA PHE A 173 22.61 -5.07 -2.27
C PHE A 173 22.21 -6.47 -2.75
N TYR A 174 23.15 -7.27 -3.29
CA TYR A 174 22.86 -8.68 -3.58
C TYR A 174 22.62 -9.50 -2.31
N VAL A 175 23.40 -9.28 -1.25
CA VAL A 175 23.19 -9.94 0.05
C VAL A 175 21.84 -9.54 0.64
N LEU A 176 21.50 -8.24 0.63
CA LEU A 176 20.19 -7.76 1.06
C LEU A 176 19.05 -8.37 0.24
N PHE A 177 19.21 -8.46 -1.08
CA PHE A 177 18.21 -9.08 -1.95
C PHE A 177 17.99 -10.56 -1.62
N ILE A 178 19.05 -11.37 -1.54
CA ILE A 178 18.95 -12.80 -1.22
C ILE A 178 18.35 -13.00 0.18
N THR A 179 18.79 -12.19 1.14
CA THR A 179 18.27 -12.21 2.51
C THR A 179 16.79 -11.83 2.54
N SER A 180 16.37 -10.87 1.71
CA SER A 180 14.96 -10.46 1.62
C SER A 180 14.07 -11.59 1.11
N LEU A 181 14.52 -12.36 0.11
CA LEU A 181 13.78 -13.51 -0.41
C LEU A 181 13.67 -14.62 0.64
N TYR A 182 14.77 -14.87 1.36
CA TYR A 182 14.79 -15.86 2.43
C TYR A 182 13.85 -15.48 3.59
N LEU A 183 14.00 -14.25 4.11
CA LEU A 183 13.19 -13.75 5.23
C LEU A 183 11.70 -13.58 4.86
N GLY A 184 11.42 -13.21 3.61
CA GLY A 184 10.07 -13.10 3.08
C GLY A 184 9.34 -14.46 3.01
N GLY A 185 10.10 -15.54 2.85
CA GLY A 185 9.61 -16.92 2.88
C GLY A 185 9.42 -17.50 4.27
N VAL A 186 9.25 -16.68 5.31
CA VAL A 186 9.01 -17.14 6.68
C VAL A 186 7.80 -18.09 6.77
N PRO A 187 7.92 -19.27 7.40
CA PRO A 187 6.79 -20.14 7.66
C PRO A 187 5.70 -19.39 8.41
N SER A 188 4.47 -19.40 7.90
CA SER A 188 3.36 -18.62 8.46
C SER A 188 2.13 -19.46 8.76
N TYR A 189 2.31 -20.77 8.93
CA TYR A 189 1.21 -21.70 9.19
C TYR A 189 0.59 -21.48 10.57
N SER A 190 1.41 -21.22 11.59
CA SER A 190 0.97 -20.97 12.97
C SER A 190 1.66 -19.73 13.55
N ARG A 191 1.16 -19.26 14.69
CA ARG A 191 1.82 -18.21 15.48
C ARG A 191 2.76 -18.78 16.55
N GLU A 192 2.87 -20.10 16.62
CA GLU A 192 3.65 -20.76 17.66
C GLU A 192 5.13 -20.79 17.29
N LEU A 193 5.98 -20.34 18.21
CA LEU A 193 7.42 -20.30 17.97
C LEU A 193 8.04 -21.70 17.87
N ALA A 194 7.39 -22.72 18.43
CA ALA A 194 7.79 -24.12 18.32
C ALA A 194 7.78 -24.60 16.86
N ASP A 195 6.79 -24.17 16.07
CA ASP A 195 6.69 -24.54 14.66
C ASP A 195 7.74 -23.83 13.81
N LEU A 196 8.10 -22.58 14.16
CA LEU A 196 9.22 -21.90 13.53
C LEU A 196 10.55 -22.61 13.85
N ARG A 197 10.70 -23.14 15.06
CA ARG A 197 11.89 -23.91 15.47
C ARG A 197 11.97 -25.28 14.81
N SER A 198 10.85 -25.94 14.56
CA SER A 198 10.85 -27.23 13.86
C SER A 198 11.10 -27.09 12.36
N SER A 199 10.87 -25.89 11.82
CA SER A 199 11.06 -25.58 10.40
C SER A 199 12.55 -25.55 10.00
N PRO A 200 12.99 -26.31 8.98
CA PRO A 200 14.37 -26.31 8.50
C PRO A 200 14.83 -24.89 8.10
N GLY A 201 16.02 -24.49 8.56
CA GLY A 201 16.60 -23.16 8.30
C GLY A 201 16.16 -22.05 9.27
N TRP A 202 15.10 -22.26 10.05
CA TRP A 202 14.51 -21.22 10.91
C TRP A 202 14.83 -21.36 12.39
N GLN A 203 15.48 -22.46 12.78
CA GLN A 203 15.89 -22.75 14.16
C GLN A 203 16.62 -21.59 14.83
N ILE A 204 17.74 -21.12 14.24
CA ILE A 204 18.55 -20.05 14.82
C ILE A 204 17.79 -18.73 14.79
N LEU A 205 17.10 -18.44 13.68
CA LEU A 205 16.34 -17.21 13.54
C LEU A 205 15.26 -17.10 14.61
N SER A 206 14.61 -18.21 15.00
CA SER A 206 13.58 -18.20 16.04
C SER A 206 13.97 -17.53 17.36
N TYR A 207 15.27 -17.42 17.68
CA TYR A 207 15.78 -16.75 18.87
C TYR A 207 15.99 -15.24 18.71
N LEU A 208 15.96 -14.72 17.48
CA LEU A 208 16.18 -13.30 17.17
C LEU A 208 14.91 -12.45 17.32
N LYS A 209 13.74 -13.09 17.33
CA LYS A 209 12.43 -12.41 17.39
C LYS A 209 12.28 -11.65 18.74
N PRO A 210 11.94 -10.35 18.73
CA PRO A 210 11.63 -9.60 19.96
C PRO A 210 10.44 -10.19 20.70
N ASP A 211 10.42 -10.06 22.03
CA ASP A 211 9.26 -10.43 22.83
C ASP A 211 8.02 -9.58 22.48
N ALA A 212 8.22 -8.31 22.13
CA ALA A 212 7.16 -7.38 21.75
C ALA A 212 6.38 -7.79 20.49
N ALA A 213 7.00 -8.52 19.56
CA ALA A 213 6.34 -8.98 18.34
C ALA A 213 5.40 -10.16 18.64
N PHE A 214 4.08 -9.97 18.64
CA PHE A 214 3.17 -11.08 18.97
C PHE A 214 3.17 -12.19 17.91
N ASP A 215 3.18 -11.82 16.64
CA ASP A 215 3.27 -12.75 15.51
C ASP A 215 4.64 -12.59 14.85
N TYR A 216 5.47 -13.63 15.00
CA TYR A 216 6.88 -13.62 14.62
C TYR A 216 7.08 -13.37 13.11
N LYS A 217 6.09 -13.69 12.27
CA LYS A 217 6.24 -13.56 10.82
C LYS A 217 6.42 -12.09 10.42
N TRP A 218 5.74 -11.18 11.11
CA TRP A 218 5.78 -9.74 10.80
C TRP A 218 7.15 -9.15 11.07
N PHE A 219 7.89 -9.70 12.03
CA PHE A 219 9.26 -9.27 12.31
C PHE A 219 10.19 -9.58 11.12
N TYR A 220 10.14 -10.79 10.58
CA TYR A 220 10.96 -11.15 9.43
C TYR A 220 10.47 -10.49 8.14
N GLN A 221 9.15 -10.37 7.96
CA GLN A 221 8.56 -9.68 6.83
C GLN A 221 8.90 -8.18 6.81
N PHE A 222 9.07 -7.56 7.98
CA PHE A 222 9.59 -6.19 8.07
C PHE A 222 10.98 -6.08 7.44
N TRP A 223 11.93 -6.91 7.90
CA TRP A 223 13.30 -6.90 7.36
C TRP A 223 13.33 -7.28 5.88
N ALA A 224 12.53 -8.28 5.49
CA ALA A 224 12.39 -8.69 4.09
C ALA A 224 11.93 -7.51 3.21
N ALA A 225 10.87 -6.80 3.61
CA ALA A 225 10.35 -5.68 2.84
C ALA A 225 11.37 -4.53 2.73
N VAL A 226 12.00 -4.14 3.84
CA VAL A 226 13.01 -3.06 3.83
C VAL A 226 14.20 -3.43 2.95
N PHE A 227 14.71 -4.66 3.05
CA PHE A 227 15.85 -5.12 2.24
C PHE A 227 15.49 -5.25 0.76
N LEU A 228 14.28 -5.71 0.44
CA LEU A 228 13.81 -5.83 -0.92
C LEU A 228 13.68 -4.45 -1.58
N VAL A 229 13.00 -3.51 -0.93
CA VAL A 229 12.81 -2.13 -1.43
C VAL A 229 14.14 -1.39 -1.54
N ALA A 230 15.07 -1.64 -0.62
CA ALA A 230 16.43 -1.09 -0.71
C ALA A 230 17.23 -1.70 -1.89
N SER A 231 17.16 -3.01 -2.11
CA SER A 231 18.03 -3.68 -3.10
C SER A 231 17.56 -3.56 -4.55
N VAL A 232 16.25 -3.65 -4.81
CA VAL A 232 15.71 -3.74 -6.19
C VAL A 232 16.12 -2.55 -7.08
N PRO A 233 16.01 -1.27 -6.67
CA PRO A 233 16.41 -0.15 -7.52
C PRO A 233 17.91 -0.07 -7.80
N ARG A 234 18.71 -0.80 -7.02
CA ARG A 234 20.18 -0.72 -6.99
C ARG A 234 20.86 -1.89 -7.70
N ILE A 235 20.08 -2.90 -8.11
CA ILE A 235 20.52 -4.02 -8.93
C ILE A 235 19.96 -3.83 -10.34
N SER A 236 20.83 -3.56 -11.32
CA SER A 236 20.43 -3.07 -12.65
C SER A 236 19.44 -3.98 -13.38
N TRP A 237 19.64 -5.30 -13.36
CA TRP A 237 18.74 -6.22 -14.08
C TRP A 237 17.37 -6.34 -13.40
N LEU A 238 17.31 -6.28 -12.06
CA LEU A 238 16.05 -6.26 -11.31
C LEU A 238 15.30 -4.97 -11.58
N LYS A 239 15.99 -3.82 -11.47
CA LYS A 239 15.43 -2.52 -11.83
C LYS A 239 14.83 -2.55 -13.24
N ASN A 240 15.60 -3.00 -14.23
CA ASN A 240 15.16 -3.08 -15.62
C ASN A 240 13.92 -3.98 -15.79
N PHE A 241 13.85 -5.11 -15.06
CA PHE A 241 12.69 -6.01 -15.08
C PHE A 241 11.44 -5.32 -14.52
N PHE A 242 11.52 -4.71 -13.33
CA PHE A 242 10.38 -4.02 -12.71
C PHE A 242 9.99 -2.72 -13.42
N GLU A 243 10.89 -2.12 -14.21
CA GLU A 243 10.60 -0.98 -15.09
C GLU A 243 10.06 -1.40 -16.47
N THR A 244 9.84 -2.69 -16.74
CA THR A 244 9.16 -3.12 -17.96
C THR A 244 7.73 -2.59 -18.03
N ARG A 245 7.21 -2.39 -19.26
CA ARG A 245 5.84 -1.93 -19.50
C ARG A 245 4.79 -2.81 -18.81
N PHE A 246 5.03 -4.11 -18.77
CA PHE A 246 4.14 -5.07 -18.12
C PHE A 246 4.09 -4.86 -16.60
N CYS A 247 5.25 -4.76 -15.93
CA CYS A 247 5.30 -4.49 -14.49
C CYS A 247 4.71 -3.12 -14.14
N GLN A 248 4.98 -2.08 -14.95
CA GLN A 248 4.38 -0.76 -14.77
C GLN A 248 2.85 -0.78 -14.95
N TYR A 249 2.35 -1.55 -15.92
CA TYR A 249 0.91 -1.75 -16.11
C TYR A 249 0.28 -2.41 -14.88
N LEU A 250 0.88 -3.48 -14.36
CA LEU A 250 0.42 -4.13 -13.13
C LEU A 250 0.46 -3.16 -11.94
N GLY A 251 1.50 -2.33 -11.84
CA GLY A 251 1.60 -1.27 -10.85
C GLY A 251 0.44 -0.26 -10.93
N ARG A 252 0.07 0.17 -12.14
CA ARG A 252 -1.04 1.11 -12.39
C ARG A 252 -2.39 0.56 -11.91
N ILE A 253 -2.68 -0.71 -12.19
CA ILE A 253 -3.99 -1.29 -11.84
C ILE A 253 -4.01 -1.97 -10.47
N SER A 254 -2.86 -2.04 -9.79
CA SER A 254 -2.63 -2.86 -8.58
C SER A 254 -3.67 -2.65 -7.49
N TYR A 255 -4.08 -1.40 -7.25
CA TYR A 255 -5.05 -1.08 -6.20
C TYR A 255 -6.45 -1.62 -6.53
N MET A 256 -6.98 -1.38 -7.74
CA MET A 256 -8.28 -1.94 -8.13
C MET A 256 -8.23 -3.45 -8.27
N PHE A 257 -7.15 -3.99 -8.83
CA PHE A 257 -6.90 -5.43 -8.87
C PHE A 257 -6.97 -6.06 -7.47
N TYR A 258 -6.34 -5.42 -6.48
CA TYR A 258 -6.42 -5.82 -5.08
C TYR A 258 -7.84 -5.73 -4.51
N LEU A 259 -8.62 -4.70 -4.83
CA LEU A 259 -10.01 -4.63 -4.34
C LEU A 259 -10.91 -5.72 -4.94
N VAL A 260 -10.68 -6.13 -6.18
CA VAL A 260 -11.62 -6.98 -6.92
C VAL A 260 -11.25 -8.46 -6.93
N HIS A 261 -9.99 -8.81 -6.69
CA HIS A 261 -9.54 -10.22 -6.76
C HIS A 261 -10.35 -11.12 -5.82
N GLY A 262 -10.55 -10.71 -4.56
CA GLY A 262 -11.33 -11.48 -3.58
C GLY A 262 -12.78 -11.72 -4.04
N PRO A 263 -13.55 -10.66 -4.33
CA PRO A 263 -14.91 -10.79 -4.84
C PRO A 263 -15.02 -11.63 -6.12
N ILE A 264 -14.09 -11.49 -7.07
CA ILE A 264 -14.07 -12.29 -8.30
C ILE A 264 -13.79 -13.77 -7.97
N MET A 265 -12.87 -14.04 -7.05
CA MET A 265 -12.59 -15.40 -6.59
C MET A 265 -13.80 -16.04 -5.90
N SER A 266 -14.47 -15.31 -5.01
CA SER A 266 -15.69 -15.79 -4.32
C SER A 266 -16.92 -15.93 -5.24
N THR A 267 -16.88 -15.38 -6.46
CA THR A 267 -17.99 -15.45 -7.41
C THR A 267 -17.65 -16.35 -8.60
N LEU A 268 -16.82 -15.88 -9.51
CA LEU A 268 -16.41 -16.65 -10.69
C LEU A 268 -15.43 -17.77 -10.32
N GLY A 269 -14.48 -17.50 -9.42
CA GLY A 269 -13.45 -18.46 -9.00
C GLY A 269 -14.06 -19.74 -8.45
N ASP A 270 -14.91 -19.63 -7.44
CA ASP A 270 -15.53 -20.81 -6.80
C ASP A 270 -16.33 -21.67 -7.79
N ARG A 271 -17.00 -21.05 -8.77
CA ARG A 271 -17.72 -21.77 -9.84
C ARG A 271 -16.75 -22.56 -10.72
N LEU A 272 -15.66 -21.93 -11.15
CA LEU A 272 -14.66 -22.58 -11.98
C LEU A 272 -13.91 -23.69 -11.22
N TYR A 273 -13.52 -23.45 -9.97
CA TYR A 273 -12.88 -24.48 -9.13
C TYR A 273 -13.82 -25.65 -8.85
N ALA A 274 -15.09 -25.39 -8.56
CA ALA A 274 -16.09 -26.45 -8.43
C ALA A 274 -16.24 -27.27 -9.73
N ALA A 275 -16.24 -26.60 -10.89
CA ALA A 275 -16.37 -27.24 -12.21
C ALA A 275 -15.25 -28.22 -12.51
N VAL A 276 -14.01 -27.84 -12.18
CA VAL A 276 -12.81 -28.65 -12.47
C VAL A 276 -12.53 -29.73 -11.43
N GLY A 277 -13.38 -29.86 -10.41
CA GLY A 277 -13.29 -30.92 -9.39
C GLY A 277 -12.55 -30.51 -8.11
N MET A 278 -12.15 -29.24 -7.97
CA MET A 278 -11.62 -28.70 -6.71
C MET A 278 -12.77 -28.33 -5.78
N GLN A 279 -13.28 -29.32 -5.06
CA GLN A 279 -14.48 -29.17 -4.23
C GLN A 279 -14.14 -28.71 -2.80
N ARG A 280 -14.95 -27.77 -2.30
CA ARG A 280 -15.00 -27.37 -0.89
C ARG A 280 -16.40 -27.64 -0.36
N THR A 281 -16.54 -27.81 0.94
CA THR A 281 -17.84 -28.02 1.62
C THR A 281 -18.87 -26.94 1.24
N ASN A 282 -18.44 -25.69 1.13
CA ASN A 282 -19.32 -24.57 0.75
C ASN A 282 -19.85 -24.64 -0.69
N HIS A 283 -19.18 -25.34 -1.61
CA HIS A 283 -19.63 -25.42 -3.01
C HIS A 283 -20.98 -26.13 -3.13
N ALA A 284 -21.27 -27.09 -2.25
CA ALA A 284 -22.56 -27.79 -2.22
C ALA A 284 -23.74 -26.86 -1.89
N ILE A 285 -23.48 -25.75 -1.20
CA ILE A 285 -24.50 -24.78 -0.79
C ILE A 285 -24.62 -23.67 -1.82
N VAL A 286 -23.49 -23.13 -2.28
CA VAL A 286 -23.46 -21.89 -3.09
C VAL A 286 -23.59 -22.18 -4.59
N VAL A 287 -23.02 -23.29 -5.08
CA VAL A 287 -22.92 -23.60 -6.51
C VAL A 287 -23.08 -25.11 -6.81
N PRO A 288 -24.14 -25.78 -6.33
CA PRO A 288 -24.28 -27.24 -6.46
C PRO A 288 -24.26 -27.73 -7.92
N HIS A 289 -24.81 -26.95 -8.84
CA HIS A 289 -24.88 -27.31 -10.27
C HIS A 289 -23.55 -27.23 -11.02
N TRP A 290 -22.53 -26.59 -10.43
CA TRP A 290 -21.21 -26.47 -11.05
C TRP A 290 -20.28 -27.62 -10.67
N ILE A 291 -20.57 -28.35 -9.59
CA ILE A 291 -19.68 -29.37 -9.05
C ILE A 291 -19.40 -30.47 -10.08
N GLY A 292 -18.12 -30.65 -10.42
CA GLY A 292 -17.66 -31.74 -11.29
C GLY A 292 -18.20 -31.68 -12.70
N ARG A 293 -18.54 -30.49 -13.22
CA ARG A 293 -19.07 -30.35 -14.59
C ARG A 293 -18.03 -30.67 -15.66
N PHE A 294 -16.77 -30.34 -15.39
CA PHE A 294 -15.62 -30.54 -16.27
C PHE A 294 -14.41 -31.02 -15.46
N PRO A 295 -14.47 -32.23 -14.86
CA PRO A 295 -13.46 -32.67 -13.91
C PRO A 295 -12.09 -32.77 -14.60
N ILE A 296 -11.09 -32.15 -13.99
CA ILE A 296 -9.70 -32.18 -14.45
C ILE A 296 -8.87 -32.88 -13.37
N PRO A 297 -7.96 -33.80 -13.75
CA PRO A 297 -7.15 -34.50 -12.77
C PRO A 297 -6.14 -33.56 -12.08
N SER A 298 -5.91 -33.76 -10.79
CA SER A 298 -4.86 -33.11 -9.98
C SER A 298 -3.49 -33.66 -10.37
N ILE A 299 -2.99 -33.31 -11.54
CA ILE A 299 -1.65 -33.66 -12.01
C ILE A 299 -0.76 -32.43 -11.89
N GLY A 300 0.39 -32.55 -11.25
CA GLY A 300 1.39 -31.48 -11.12
C GLY A 300 2.02 -31.42 -9.74
N PRO A 301 2.99 -30.50 -9.54
CA PRO A 301 3.51 -30.23 -8.21
C PRO A 301 2.44 -29.57 -7.34
N LEU A 302 2.53 -29.80 -6.03
CA LEU A 302 1.59 -29.27 -5.04
C LEU A 302 1.39 -27.76 -5.24
N GLY A 303 0.15 -27.33 -5.45
CA GLY A 303 -0.21 -25.92 -5.65
C GLY A 303 -0.08 -25.40 -7.09
N LEU A 304 0.42 -26.21 -8.03
CA LEU A 304 0.46 -25.91 -9.48
C LEU A 304 -0.19 -27.04 -10.29
N GLU A 305 -1.18 -27.70 -9.70
CA GLU A 305 -1.94 -28.77 -10.33
C GLU A 305 -2.73 -28.25 -11.55
N LEU A 306 -2.96 -29.10 -12.55
CA LEU A 306 -3.68 -28.71 -13.77
C LEU A 306 -5.09 -28.17 -13.49
N ASN A 307 -5.82 -28.76 -12.55
CA ASN A 307 -7.13 -28.29 -12.13
C ASN A 307 -7.09 -26.94 -11.38
N PHE A 308 -5.92 -26.51 -10.89
CA PHE A 308 -5.72 -25.16 -10.37
C PHE A 308 -5.31 -24.18 -11.47
N LEU A 309 -4.39 -24.56 -12.37
CA LEU A 309 -3.85 -23.69 -13.41
C LEU A 309 -4.83 -23.39 -14.54
N LEU A 310 -5.64 -24.36 -14.97
CA LEU A 310 -6.57 -24.18 -16.09
C LEU A 310 -7.66 -23.13 -15.80
N PRO A 311 -8.31 -23.09 -14.62
CA PRO A 311 -9.18 -21.97 -14.24
C PRO A 311 -8.51 -20.59 -14.34
N HIS A 312 -7.20 -20.49 -14.05
CA HIS A 312 -6.47 -19.23 -14.12
C HIS A 312 -6.32 -18.67 -15.53
N LEU A 313 -6.43 -19.51 -16.57
CA LEU A 313 -6.49 -19.02 -17.96
C LEU A 313 -7.72 -18.14 -18.22
N ILE A 314 -8.76 -18.27 -17.40
CA ILE A 314 -9.96 -17.41 -17.45
C ILE A 314 -9.92 -16.39 -16.31
N LEU A 315 -9.65 -16.83 -15.08
CA LEU A 315 -9.72 -15.97 -13.89
C LEU A 315 -8.70 -14.83 -13.92
N LEU A 316 -7.45 -15.09 -14.30
CA LEU A 316 -6.41 -14.07 -14.26
C LEU A 316 -6.67 -12.98 -15.31
N PRO A 317 -6.91 -13.29 -16.61
CA PRO A 317 -7.26 -12.26 -17.58
C PRO A 317 -8.54 -11.50 -17.22
N PHE A 318 -9.57 -12.19 -16.72
CA PHE A 318 -10.81 -11.55 -16.29
C PHE A 318 -10.59 -10.59 -15.11
N THR A 319 -9.82 -11.00 -14.11
CA THR A 319 -9.50 -10.16 -12.94
C THR A 319 -8.67 -8.96 -13.34
N LEU A 320 -7.68 -9.13 -14.22
CA LEU A 320 -6.87 -8.02 -14.75
C LEU A 320 -7.73 -7.03 -15.56
N TRP A 321 -8.64 -7.54 -16.38
CA TRP A 321 -9.56 -6.72 -17.17
C TRP A 321 -10.52 -5.91 -16.28
N ILE A 322 -11.17 -6.55 -15.31
CA ILE A 322 -12.04 -5.84 -14.34
C ILE A 322 -11.23 -4.83 -13.52
N GLY A 323 -10.01 -5.19 -13.11
CA GLY A 323 -9.08 -4.28 -12.44
C GLY A 323 -8.82 -3.02 -13.28
N GLU A 324 -8.50 -3.18 -14.57
CA GLU A 324 -8.29 -2.05 -15.48
C GLU A 324 -9.56 -1.19 -15.68
N VAL A 325 -10.71 -1.83 -15.90
CA VAL A 325 -11.99 -1.12 -16.06
C VAL A 325 -12.29 -0.28 -14.83
N LEU A 326 -12.14 -0.83 -13.63
CA LEU A 326 -12.41 -0.10 -12.39
C LEU A 326 -11.33 0.94 -12.08
N THR A 327 -10.09 0.76 -12.54
CA THR A 327 -9.06 1.82 -12.43
C THR A 327 -9.51 3.06 -13.18
N VAL A 328 -9.98 2.89 -14.42
CA VAL A 328 -10.41 4.01 -15.27
C VAL A 328 -11.75 4.59 -14.81
N LEU A 329 -12.71 3.75 -14.42
CA LEU A 329 -14.07 4.18 -14.11
C LEU A 329 -14.30 4.60 -12.65
N VAL A 330 -13.46 4.13 -11.72
CA VAL A 330 -13.65 4.37 -10.28
C VAL A 330 -12.43 5.06 -9.68
N ASP A 331 -11.23 4.48 -9.80
CA ASP A 331 -10.04 5.00 -9.13
C ASP A 331 -9.67 6.41 -9.61
N ASP A 332 -9.50 6.57 -10.93
CA ASP A 332 -9.14 7.83 -11.56
C ASP A 332 -10.13 8.96 -11.22
N PRO A 333 -11.47 8.76 -11.32
CA PRO A 333 -12.45 9.73 -10.84
C PRO A 333 -12.36 10.01 -9.34
N CYS A 334 -12.14 9.01 -8.48
CA CYS A 334 -11.99 9.24 -7.04
C CYS A 334 -10.77 10.12 -6.71
N VAL A 335 -9.65 9.92 -7.43
CA VAL A 335 -8.46 10.76 -7.32
C VAL A 335 -8.76 12.21 -7.72
N ARG A 336 -9.49 12.41 -8.83
CA ARG A 336 -9.89 13.74 -9.31
C ARG A 336 -10.88 14.41 -8.36
N LEU A 337 -11.86 13.67 -7.86
CA LEU A 337 -12.85 14.14 -6.89
C LEU A 337 -12.17 14.62 -5.61
N ALA A 338 -11.22 13.86 -5.07
CA ALA A 338 -10.47 14.26 -3.88
C ALA A 338 -9.67 15.55 -4.09
N ALA A 339 -9.08 15.74 -5.28
CA ALA A 339 -8.37 16.96 -5.62
C ALA A 339 -9.33 18.17 -5.78
N TRP A 340 -10.48 17.95 -6.40
CA TRP A 340 -11.52 18.95 -6.58
C TRP A 340 -12.12 19.40 -5.24
N LEU A 341 -12.46 18.46 -4.35
CA LEU A 341 -12.97 18.75 -3.01
C LEU A 341 -12.01 19.64 -2.22
N ARG A 342 -10.69 19.36 -2.29
CA ARG A 342 -9.69 20.22 -1.65
C ARG A 342 -9.73 21.63 -2.23
N LYS A 343 -9.78 21.76 -3.56
CA LYS A 343 -9.79 23.08 -4.24
C LYS A 343 -10.98 23.92 -3.79
N LEU A 344 -12.15 23.30 -3.57
CA LEU A 344 -13.34 23.99 -3.04
C LEU A 344 -13.17 24.52 -1.62
N THR A 345 -12.37 23.86 -0.79
CA THR A 345 -12.15 24.26 0.61
C THR A 345 -11.04 25.30 0.77
N MET A 346 -10.24 25.55 -0.27
CA MET A 346 -9.18 26.54 -0.21
C MET A 346 -9.76 27.94 -0.42
N PRO A 347 -9.23 28.97 0.28
CA PRO A 347 -9.65 30.34 0.03
C PRO A 347 -9.44 30.69 -1.45
N ALA A 348 -10.39 31.43 -2.03
CA ALA A 348 -10.23 31.95 -3.38
C ALA A 348 -8.91 32.74 -3.42
N ALA A 349 -8.08 32.46 -4.42
CA ALA A 349 -6.85 33.22 -4.61
C ALA A 349 -7.24 34.70 -4.65
N VAL A 350 -6.63 35.51 -3.79
CA VAL A 350 -6.75 36.96 -3.87
C VAL A 350 -6.23 37.31 -5.25
N THR A 351 -7.13 37.65 -6.17
CA THR A 351 -6.75 38.33 -7.40
C THR A 351 -6.13 39.64 -6.96
N GLU A 352 -4.80 39.69 -6.90
CA GLU A 352 -4.10 40.96 -6.87
C GLU A 352 -4.61 41.74 -8.07
N GLY A 353 -5.39 42.80 -7.79
CA GLY A 353 -5.83 43.72 -8.82
C GLY A 353 -4.60 44.26 -9.54
N PRO A 354 -4.74 44.65 -10.83
CA PRO A 354 -3.61 45.15 -11.60
C PRO A 354 -2.94 46.27 -10.81
N ILE A 355 -1.66 46.07 -10.47
CA ILE A 355 -0.81 47.09 -9.87
C ILE A 355 -0.81 48.25 -10.87
N LEU A 356 -1.58 49.30 -10.58
CA LEU A 356 -1.49 50.57 -11.27
C LEU A 356 -0.05 51.04 -11.03
N GLN A 357 0.80 50.90 -12.05
CA GLN A 357 2.10 51.52 -12.10
C GLN A 357 1.89 53.01 -11.80
N GLN A 358 2.28 53.44 -10.61
CA GLN A 358 2.46 54.85 -10.32
C GLN A 358 3.57 55.34 -11.25
N PHE A 359 3.19 56.04 -12.31
CA PHE A 359 4.10 56.84 -13.10
C PHE A 359 4.60 57.98 -12.20
N GLU A 360 5.82 57.85 -11.67
CA GLU A 360 6.59 59.01 -11.22
C GLU A 360 6.94 59.84 -12.45
N VAL A 361 6.25 60.97 -12.62
CA VAL A 361 6.67 62.03 -13.53
C VAL A 361 7.89 62.70 -12.89
N ARG A 362 9.06 62.41 -13.44
CA ARG A 362 10.32 63.04 -13.05
C ARG A 362 10.54 64.27 -13.93
N ASP A 363 10.26 65.46 -13.38
CA ASP A 363 10.65 66.74 -13.97
C ASP A 363 12.16 66.93 -13.78
N ASP A 364 12.97 66.45 -14.72
CA ASP A 364 14.39 66.81 -14.79
C ASP A 364 14.65 67.74 -15.98
N ALA A 365 15.10 68.94 -15.64
CA ALA A 365 15.41 70.04 -16.52
C ALA A 365 16.49 69.70 -17.55
N VAL A 366 16.28 70.19 -18.77
CA VAL A 366 17.25 70.20 -19.86
C VAL A 366 18.38 71.17 -19.52
N VAL A 367 19.59 70.65 -19.35
CA VAL A 367 20.83 71.44 -19.41
C VAL A 367 21.51 71.11 -20.74
N ILE A 368 21.45 72.07 -21.67
CA ILE A 368 22.25 72.09 -22.90
C ILE A 368 23.66 72.50 -22.48
N SER A 369 24.66 71.71 -22.85
CA SER A 369 26.06 72.15 -22.82
C SER A 369 26.41 72.71 -24.20
N GLU A 370 26.76 73.99 -24.23
CA GLU A 370 27.56 74.61 -25.27
C GLU A 370 28.94 74.94 -24.67
N ASP A 371 29.96 74.60 -25.46
CA ASP A 371 31.41 74.86 -25.37
C ASP A 371 32.29 74.12 -24.33
#